data_AF-A0A7M3MZQ9-F1
#
_entry.id   AF-A0A7M3MZQ9-F1
#
_cell.length_a   1.000
_cell.length_b   1.000
_cell.length_c   1.000
_cell.angle_alpha   90.00
_cell.angle_beta   90.00
_cell.angle_gamma   90.00
#
_symmetry.space_group_name_H-M   'P 1'
#
loop_
_entity.id
_entity.type
_entity.pdbx_description
1 polymer ?
#
loop_
_entity_poly.entity_id
_entity_poly.type
_entity_poly.pdbx_seq_one_letter_code
_entity_poly.pdbx_strand_id
1 'polypeptide(L)'
;MLPPGNGKAHCPTFLPPPLHNFYTNPALFFTTEKETMRTLLIVIFMLGTASLIGQSAQLANQYFNNREFDKAASVYESLLRENDRSTHYFDRLMECYIELDRLDDAKKAVQERMGKYSRETHLHLTLGRIYEREGRHDRAEREYERAIRNLAADRGSVIRQANGFTRMGNYEMALRTYEKGEELLEDESLFAYNLADLYRRTGQRENMVKYYLINLREQPNRRDNLQTIFDRFFSEEDFMELEAQLYGKIQDHPENEHFAELLAWVFINRGDLASALVQYRALDRRLGENGERVFRLAQTAENEGDLETAIEAYRYITDNKAIDSPFYVSSKQNALNVLRKRINQNPDATREMLVELEEKYLDFLDEFGRNPRTAPLMSELGRFYAIHLNEIDRAIEILNELVNMPGLNRYLEAQAKLDLGDYYLINGERWEATLLYSQVDKDFPEEMLGEQARFRDARLSYFMGDFEWAQSQFDILKAATSRFIANDAIDLSVFIMDHLGLDTTTQALGRFAQSELFLFQNRHDEAFEILNDLLDEFPGHTLEGHVFYAKGEAYRELGDFEMAKRYYSRVYDKHPDGIRADHALHRLGMMWEHDLDDPARASEYYEILFMDYRDSRFRDHARERFREFRDIHTP
;
A
#
# COMPACT_ATOMS: atom_id res chain seq x y z
N MET A 1 40.90 -46.46 19.82
CA MET A 1 40.25 -46.68 21.13
C MET A 1 38.87 -47.33 20.88
N LEU A 2 38.41 -48.15 21.84
CA LEU A 2 37.32 -49.14 21.83
C LEU A 2 35.89 -48.63 21.44
N PRO A 3 34.89 -49.52 21.26
CA PRO A 3 33.84 -49.49 20.22
C PRO A 3 32.47 -48.95 20.70
N PRO A 4 31.41 -48.98 19.86
CA PRO A 4 30.03 -48.93 20.35
C PRO A 4 29.30 -50.28 20.18
N GLY A 5 28.62 -50.67 21.26
CA GLY A 5 27.69 -51.80 21.31
C GLY A 5 26.22 -51.37 21.27
N ASN A 6 25.43 -52.27 20.69
CA ASN A 6 24.08 -52.73 21.05
C ASN A 6 23.05 -51.82 21.74
N GLY A 7 21.86 -51.82 21.15
CA GLY A 7 20.61 -51.89 21.92
C GLY A 7 19.34 -51.64 21.09
N LYS A 8 18.60 -52.70 20.73
CA LYS A 8 17.22 -52.96 21.20
C LYS A 8 16.56 -54.17 20.51
N ALA A 9 16.16 -55.10 21.38
CA ALA A 9 15.17 -56.19 21.27
C ALA A 9 13.74 -55.66 21.00
N HIS A 10 12.68 -56.43 20.69
CA HIS A 10 12.41 -57.83 20.34
C HIS A 10 10.98 -57.81 19.74
N CYS A 11 10.71 -58.59 18.71
CA CYS A 11 9.36 -58.93 18.24
C CYS A 11 9.38 -60.43 17.87
N PRO A 12 8.40 -61.24 18.30
CA PRO A 12 8.17 -62.50 17.60
C PRO A 12 6.68 -62.77 17.35
N THR A 13 6.33 -63.12 16.12
CA THR A 13 5.21 -64.05 15.88
C THR A 13 5.49 -64.91 14.67
N PHE A 14 5.28 -66.21 14.89
CA PHE A 14 5.64 -67.38 14.11
C PHE A 14 4.60 -67.74 13.04
N LEU A 15 5.08 -68.48 12.04
CA LEU A 15 4.37 -69.16 10.94
C LEU A 15 3.29 -70.18 11.38
N PRO A 16 2.36 -70.55 10.48
CA PRO A 16 1.23 -71.43 10.79
C PRO A 16 1.54 -72.93 10.58
N PRO A 17 0.78 -73.85 11.24
CA PRO A 17 0.74 -75.27 10.89
C PRO A 17 -0.59 -75.68 10.21
N PRO A 18 -0.69 -76.92 9.69
CA PRO A 18 -1.46 -77.23 8.49
C PRO A 18 -2.84 -77.88 8.72
N LEU A 19 -3.59 -77.95 7.63
CA LEU A 19 -4.95 -78.47 7.47
C LEU A 19 -5.09 -79.96 7.85
N HIS A 20 -6.06 -80.26 8.72
CA HIS A 20 -6.61 -81.61 8.88
C HIS A 20 -8.13 -81.62 8.71
N ASN A 21 -8.57 -82.52 7.82
CA ASN A 21 -9.95 -82.89 7.52
C ASN A 21 -10.74 -83.29 8.77
N PHE A 22 -11.87 -82.62 9.01
CA PHE A 22 -12.98 -83.16 9.80
C PHE A 22 -14.18 -83.42 8.88
N TYR A 23 -14.65 -84.66 8.94
CA TYR A 23 -15.84 -85.16 8.29
C TYR A 23 -17.07 -84.34 8.67
N THR A 24 -17.78 -83.84 7.66
CA THR A 24 -19.06 -83.15 7.77
C THR A 24 -20.17 -84.14 8.13
N ASN A 25 -20.91 -83.85 9.20
CA ASN A 25 -22.17 -84.51 9.52
C ASN A 25 -23.29 -83.75 8.81
N PRO A 26 -23.99 -84.31 7.79
CA PRO A 26 -24.95 -83.55 6.97
C PRO A 26 -26.22 -83.11 7.72
N ALA A 27 -26.44 -83.60 8.95
CA ALA A 27 -27.65 -83.31 9.72
C ALA A 27 -27.62 -81.97 10.47
N LEU A 28 -26.45 -81.32 10.61
CA LEU A 28 -26.30 -80.00 11.25
C LEU A 28 -26.31 -78.83 10.25
N PHE A 29 -26.12 -79.09 8.96
CA PHE A 29 -26.11 -78.05 7.92
C PHE A 29 -27.51 -77.51 7.57
N PHE A 30 -28.54 -78.36 7.66
CA PHE A 30 -29.91 -77.96 7.29
C PHE A 30 -30.59 -77.04 8.31
N THR A 31 -30.12 -76.99 9.56
CA THR A 31 -30.63 -76.05 10.58
C THR A 31 -29.89 -74.71 10.52
N THR A 32 -28.58 -74.70 10.26
CA THR A 32 -27.78 -73.47 10.12
C THR A 32 -28.07 -72.73 8.83
N GLU A 33 -28.33 -73.39 7.70
CA GLU A 33 -28.71 -72.72 6.44
C GLU A 33 -30.05 -72.00 6.54
N LYS A 34 -31.01 -72.55 7.30
CA LYS A 34 -32.29 -71.90 7.53
C LYS A 34 -32.16 -70.66 8.39
N GLU A 35 -31.37 -70.72 9.47
CA GLU A 35 -31.10 -69.57 10.33
C GLU A 35 -30.31 -68.49 9.58
N THR A 36 -29.28 -68.85 8.80
CA THR A 36 -28.49 -67.89 8.00
C THR A 36 -29.30 -67.27 6.86
N MET A 37 -30.12 -68.05 6.13
CA MET A 37 -31.08 -67.52 5.15
C MET A 37 -32.08 -66.56 5.79
N ARG A 38 -32.56 -66.87 6.99
CA ARG A 38 -33.53 -66.04 7.70
C ARG A 38 -32.91 -64.73 8.16
N THR A 39 -31.69 -64.75 8.70
CA THR A 39 -30.94 -63.51 8.99
C THR A 39 -30.59 -62.72 7.73
N LEU A 40 -30.24 -63.37 6.62
CA LEU A 40 -29.94 -62.71 5.35
C LEU A 40 -31.20 -62.06 4.75
N LEU A 41 -32.35 -62.75 4.81
CA LEU A 41 -33.65 -62.21 4.40
C LEU A 41 -34.10 -61.04 5.29
N ILE A 42 -33.85 -61.10 6.60
CA ILE A 42 -34.12 -59.97 7.51
C ILE A 42 -33.21 -58.79 7.18
N VAL A 43 -31.92 -59.01 6.90
CA VAL A 43 -30.98 -57.94 6.53
C VAL A 43 -31.33 -57.35 5.16
N ILE A 44 -31.71 -58.16 4.17
CA ILE A 44 -32.17 -57.68 2.85
C ILE A 44 -33.50 -56.92 2.98
N PHE A 45 -34.41 -57.38 3.84
CA PHE A 45 -35.66 -56.68 4.13
C PHE A 45 -35.43 -55.36 4.88
N MET A 46 -34.48 -55.33 5.83
CA MET A 46 -34.05 -54.10 6.51
C MET A 46 -33.34 -53.12 5.57
N LEU A 47 -32.54 -53.60 4.61
CA LEU A 47 -31.91 -52.78 3.56
C LEU A 47 -32.93 -52.25 2.54
N GLY A 48 -33.95 -53.05 2.20
CA GLY A 48 -35.05 -52.65 1.32
C GLY A 48 -35.97 -51.58 1.93
N THR A 49 -36.28 -51.71 3.22
CA THR A 49 -37.06 -50.70 3.97
C THR A 49 -36.26 -49.41 4.18
N ALA A 50 -34.95 -49.49 4.45
CA ALA A 50 -34.08 -48.31 4.51
C ALA A 50 -33.99 -47.57 3.17
N SER A 51 -33.96 -48.29 2.05
CA SER A 51 -33.93 -47.70 0.69
C SER A 51 -35.24 -46.98 0.34
N LEU A 52 -36.40 -47.53 0.74
CA LEU A 52 -37.71 -46.92 0.53
C LEU A 52 -37.94 -45.67 1.39
N ILE A 53 -37.51 -45.69 2.66
CA ILE A 53 -37.58 -44.52 3.56
C ILE A 53 -36.63 -43.40 3.09
N GLY A 54 -35.45 -43.77 2.56
CA GLY A 54 -34.51 -42.81 1.97
C GLY A 54 -35.08 -42.11 0.74
N GLN A 55 -35.80 -42.84 -0.11
CA GLN A 55 -36.40 -42.31 -1.33
C GLN A 55 -37.59 -41.35 -1.05
N SER A 56 -38.42 -41.65 -0.05
CA SER A 56 -39.54 -40.79 0.34
C SER A 56 -39.09 -39.52 1.07
N ALA A 57 -38.06 -39.58 1.92
CA ALA A 57 -37.47 -38.40 2.56
C ALA A 57 -36.83 -37.44 1.54
N GLN A 58 -36.13 -37.98 0.53
CA GLN A 58 -35.55 -37.17 -0.54
C GLN A 58 -36.64 -36.49 -1.39
N LEU A 59 -37.73 -37.20 -1.69
CA LEU A 59 -38.88 -36.65 -2.42
C LEU A 59 -39.58 -35.53 -1.62
N ALA A 60 -39.77 -35.71 -0.31
CA ALA A 60 -40.34 -34.68 0.56
C ALA A 60 -39.50 -33.39 0.55
N ASN A 61 -38.17 -33.54 0.67
CA ASN A 61 -37.25 -32.41 0.59
C ASN A 61 -37.24 -31.74 -0.79
N GLN A 62 -37.41 -32.51 -1.87
CA GLN A 62 -37.52 -31.96 -3.22
C GLN A 62 -38.79 -31.12 -3.37
N TYR A 63 -39.96 -31.64 -2.95
CA TYR A 63 -41.20 -30.86 -2.95
C TYR A 63 -41.09 -29.60 -2.08
N PHE A 64 -40.46 -29.72 -0.90
CA PHE A 64 -40.22 -28.58 -0.02
C PHE A 64 -39.37 -27.49 -0.70
N ASN A 65 -38.25 -27.87 -1.32
CA ASN A 65 -37.36 -26.94 -2.01
C ASN A 65 -38.01 -26.31 -3.25
N ASN A 66 -38.92 -27.04 -3.91
CA ASN A 66 -39.73 -26.53 -5.02
C ASN A 66 -40.90 -25.64 -4.56
N ARG A 67 -41.08 -25.43 -3.24
CA ARG A 67 -42.21 -24.71 -2.63
C ARG A 67 -43.58 -25.37 -2.89
N GLU A 68 -43.59 -26.65 -3.24
CA GLU A 68 -44.79 -27.50 -3.35
C GLU A 68 -45.19 -28.00 -1.96
N PHE A 69 -45.53 -27.07 -1.06
CA PHE A 69 -45.70 -27.33 0.37
C PHE A 69 -46.86 -28.27 0.69
N ASP A 70 -47.89 -28.33 -0.16
CA ASP A 70 -49.04 -29.23 -0.05
C ASP A 70 -48.62 -30.70 -0.21
N LYS A 71 -47.82 -30.98 -1.25
CA LYS A 71 -47.25 -32.31 -1.50
C LYS A 71 -46.21 -32.65 -0.45
N ALA A 72 -45.34 -31.70 -0.10
CA ALA A 72 -44.33 -31.89 0.93
C ALA A 72 -44.98 -32.25 2.28
N ALA A 73 -46.00 -31.51 2.72
CA ALA A 73 -46.73 -31.79 3.96
C ALA A 73 -47.29 -33.22 3.97
N SER A 74 -47.94 -33.63 2.88
CA SER A 74 -48.51 -34.97 2.77
C SER A 74 -47.47 -36.09 2.94
N VAL A 75 -46.27 -35.92 2.36
CA VAL A 75 -45.17 -36.88 2.49
C VAL A 75 -44.56 -36.83 3.89
N TYR A 76 -44.34 -35.64 4.48
CA TYR A 76 -43.82 -35.52 5.84
C TYR A 76 -44.79 -36.06 6.90
N GLU A 77 -46.10 -35.94 6.72
CA GLU A 77 -47.11 -36.59 7.57
C GLU A 77 -47.00 -38.12 7.52
N SER A 78 -46.71 -38.70 6.35
CA SER A 78 -46.46 -40.14 6.23
C SER A 78 -45.16 -40.55 6.92
N LEU A 79 -44.09 -39.81 6.67
CA LEU A 79 -42.77 -40.05 7.29
C LEU A 79 -42.80 -39.95 8.82
N LEU A 80 -43.60 -39.03 9.37
CA LEU A 80 -43.80 -38.91 10.82
C LEU A 80 -44.67 -40.02 11.41
N ARG A 81 -45.59 -40.62 10.64
CA ARG A 81 -46.32 -41.81 11.10
C ARG A 81 -45.39 -43.02 11.22
N GLU A 82 -44.39 -43.11 10.36
CA GLU A 82 -43.39 -44.17 10.38
C GLU A 82 -42.29 -43.93 11.42
N ASN A 83 -41.88 -42.66 11.62
CA ASN A 83 -40.89 -42.25 12.60
C ASN A 83 -41.33 -40.99 13.35
N ASP A 84 -42.15 -41.20 14.38
CA ASP A 84 -42.78 -40.13 15.16
C ASP A 84 -41.78 -39.28 15.98
N ARG A 85 -40.60 -39.82 16.25
CA ARG A 85 -39.51 -39.14 16.98
C ARG A 85 -38.67 -38.21 16.11
N SER A 86 -38.79 -38.25 14.79
CA SER A 86 -37.98 -37.41 13.90
C SER A 86 -38.32 -35.93 14.06
N THR A 87 -37.46 -35.19 14.77
CA THR A 87 -37.56 -33.72 14.89
C THR A 87 -37.46 -33.04 13.53
N HIS A 88 -36.57 -33.54 12.66
CA HIS A 88 -36.38 -32.97 11.33
C HIS A 88 -37.64 -33.01 10.48
N TYR A 89 -38.33 -34.16 10.43
CA TYR A 89 -39.58 -34.29 9.65
C TYR A 89 -40.70 -33.45 10.26
N PHE A 90 -40.72 -33.33 11.59
CA PHE A 90 -41.66 -32.48 12.27
C PHE A 90 -41.46 -31.01 11.96
N ASP A 91 -40.24 -30.49 12.07
CA ASP A 91 -39.93 -29.10 11.75
C ASP A 91 -40.30 -28.77 10.31
N ARG A 92 -39.98 -29.66 9.36
CA ARG A 92 -40.36 -29.50 7.95
C ARG A 92 -41.88 -29.51 7.73
N LEU A 93 -42.61 -30.38 8.40
CA LEU A 93 -44.08 -30.38 8.33
C LEU A 93 -44.65 -29.08 8.88
N MET A 94 -44.14 -28.58 10.01
CA MET A 94 -44.58 -27.32 10.60
C MET A 94 -44.30 -26.14 9.68
N GLU A 95 -43.13 -26.10 9.04
CA GLU A 95 -42.82 -25.11 8.00
C GLU A 95 -43.84 -25.20 6.85
N CYS A 96 -44.17 -26.39 6.34
CA CYS A 96 -45.17 -26.55 5.29
C CYS A 96 -46.54 -26.03 5.73
N TYR A 97 -47.00 -26.37 6.93
CA TYR A 97 -48.30 -25.89 7.42
C TYR A 97 -48.33 -24.37 7.59
N ILE A 98 -47.24 -23.76 8.05
CA ILE A 98 -47.15 -22.29 8.19
C ILE A 98 -47.19 -21.61 6.82
N GLU A 99 -46.47 -22.14 5.82
CA GLU A 99 -46.45 -21.57 4.46
C GLU A 99 -47.80 -21.76 3.73
N LEU A 100 -48.54 -22.83 4.04
CA LEU A 100 -49.89 -23.08 3.53
C LEU A 100 -51.00 -22.33 4.29
N ASP A 101 -50.64 -21.51 5.29
CA ASP A 101 -51.58 -20.84 6.21
C ASP A 101 -52.52 -21.81 6.97
N ARG A 102 -52.10 -23.07 7.11
CA ARG A 102 -52.79 -24.12 7.89
C ARG A 102 -52.42 -24.01 9.37
N LEU A 103 -52.63 -22.84 9.96
CA LEU A 103 -52.14 -22.49 11.30
C LEU A 103 -52.78 -23.32 12.42
N ASP A 104 -54.06 -23.71 12.28
CA ASP A 104 -54.74 -24.56 13.25
C ASP A 104 -54.22 -26.01 13.24
N ASP A 105 -53.91 -26.55 12.07
CA ASP A 105 -53.29 -27.87 11.94
C ASP A 105 -51.90 -27.87 12.56
N ALA A 106 -51.10 -26.83 12.28
CA ALA A 106 -49.79 -26.64 12.88
C ALA A 106 -49.88 -26.57 14.41
N LYS A 107 -50.78 -25.74 14.93
CA LYS A 107 -50.96 -25.56 16.38
C LYS A 107 -51.35 -26.86 17.07
N LYS A 108 -52.29 -27.61 16.49
CA LYS A 108 -52.73 -28.90 17.01
C LYS A 108 -51.58 -29.91 17.01
N ALA A 109 -50.84 -30.01 15.91
CA ALA A 109 -49.69 -30.92 15.80
C ALA A 109 -48.59 -30.60 16.81
N VAL A 110 -48.26 -29.31 17.03
CA VAL A 110 -47.29 -28.88 18.05
C VAL A 110 -47.78 -29.23 19.45
N GLN A 111 -49.05 -28.94 19.79
CA GLN A 111 -49.61 -29.24 21.10
C GLN A 111 -49.64 -30.75 21.40
N GLU A 112 -50.00 -31.56 20.42
CA GLU A 112 -49.94 -33.03 20.53
C GLU A 112 -48.50 -33.51 20.74
N ARG A 113 -47.53 -32.93 20.02
CA ARG A 113 -46.11 -33.27 20.17
C ARG A 113 -45.57 -32.88 21.55
N MET A 114 -45.93 -31.70 22.05
CA MET A 114 -45.57 -31.25 23.40
C MET A 114 -46.12 -32.18 24.48
N GLY A 115 -47.34 -32.72 24.29
CA GLY A 115 -47.93 -33.70 25.20
C GLY A 115 -47.17 -35.04 25.24
N LYS A 116 -46.59 -35.47 24.11
CA LYS A 116 -45.82 -36.72 23.99
C LYS A 116 -44.35 -36.57 24.36
N TYR A 117 -43.75 -35.42 24.03
CA TYR A 117 -42.32 -35.14 24.11
C TYR A 117 -42.05 -33.85 24.89
N SER A 118 -42.41 -33.84 26.17
CA SER A 118 -42.37 -32.65 27.04
C SER A 118 -40.99 -32.02 27.27
N ARG A 119 -39.91 -32.64 26.79
CA ARG A 119 -38.53 -32.12 26.87
C ARG A 119 -38.09 -31.34 25.61
N GLU A 120 -38.91 -31.30 24.56
CA GLU A 120 -38.58 -30.62 23.30
C GLU A 120 -38.88 -29.11 23.39
N THR A 121 -37.92 -28.35 23.89
CA THR A 121 -38.06 -26.91 24.16
C THR A 121 -38.26 -26.05 22.90
N HIS A 122 -37.73 -26.51 21.76
CA HIS A 122 -37.91 -25.87 20.45
C HIS A 122 -39.38 -25.80 20.00
N LEU A 123 -40.27 -26.64 20.55
CA LEU A 123 -41.70 -26.61 20.23
C LEU A 123 -42.37 -25.31 20.67
N HIS A 124 -41.89 -24.68 21.75
CA HIS A 124 -42.37 -23.36 22.17
C HIS A 124 -42.00 -22.27 21.16
N LEU A 125 -40.82 -22.37 20.52
CA LEU A 125 -40.42 -21.46 19.46
C LEU A 125 -41.32 -21.63 18.22
N THR A 126 -41.63 -22.87 17.83
CA THR A 126 -42.57 -23.13 16.72
C THR A 126 -43.98 -22.63 17.04
N LEU A 127 -44.48 -22.86 18.26
CA LEU A 127 -45.80 -22.37 18.68
C LEU A 127 -45.88 -20.84 18.72
N GLY A 128 -44.80 -20.18 19.18
CA GLY A 128 -44.70 -18.73 19.15
C GLY A 128 -44.78 -18.18 17.72
N ARG A 129 -44.06 -18.81 16.77
CA ARG A 129 -44.12 -18.44 15.34
C ARG A 129 -45.53 -18.58 14.76
N ILE A 130 -46.25 -19.63 15.15
CA ILE A 130 -47.65 -19.82 14.73
C ILE A 130 -48.52 -18.69 15.28
N TYR A 131 -48.42 -18.36 16.58
CA TYR A 131 -49.17 -17.25 17.16
C TYR A 131 -48.83 -15.90 16.54
N GLU A 132 -47.57 -15.67 16.16
CA GLU A 132 -47.14 -14.46 15.47
C GLU A 132 -47.79 -14.34 14.09
N ARG A 133 -47.87 -15.44 13.34
CA ARG A 133 -48.57 -15.49 12.03
C ARG A 133 -50.08 -15.27 12.17
N GLU A 134 -50.67 -15.61 13.31
CA GLU A 134 -52.07 -15.31 13.63
C GLU A 134 -52.29 -13.86 14.11
N GLY A 135 -51.25 -13.03 14.20
CA GLY A 135 -51.33 -11.67 14.75
C GLY A 135 -51.51 -11.63 16.28
N ARG A 136 -51.29 -12.75 16.97
CA ARG A 136 -51.43 -12.87 18.43
C ARG A 136 -50.09 -12.66 19.13
N HIS A 137 -49.54 -11.45 19.01
CA HIS A 137 -48.20 -11.09 19.49
C HIS A 137 -47.97 -11.42 20.98
N ASP A 138 -48.90 -11.09 21.88
CA ASP A 138 -48.77 -11.41 23.31
C ASP A 138 -48.65 -12.91 23.60
N ARG A 139 -49.31 -13.75 22.78
CA ARG A 139 -49.21 -15.21 22.92
C ARG A 139 -47.89 -15.71 22.36
N ALA A 140 -47.45 -15.15 21.24
CA ALA A 140 -46.16 -15.48 20.65
C ALA A 140 -45.02 -15.20 21.64
N GLU A 141 -44.99 -14.01 22.22
CA GLU A 141 -43.97 -13.60 23.19
C GLU A 141 -43.93 -14.53 24.41
N ARG A 142 -45.09 -14.89 24.99
CA ARG A 142 -45.14 -15.84 26.11
C ARG A 142 -44.55 -17.21 25.78
N GLU A 143 -44.77 -17.71 24.56
CA GLU A 143 -44.18 -18.98 24.14
C GLU A 143 -42.67 -18.83 23.87
N TYR A 144 -42.23 -17.72 23.26
CA TYR A 144 -40.81 -17.44 23.10
C TYR A 144 -40.07 -17.36 24.43
N GLU A 145 -40.63 -16.68 25.43
CA GLU A 145 -40.06 -16.67 26.78
C GLU A 145 -40.01 -18.06 27.41
N ARG A 146 -41.00 -18.93 27.18
CA ARG A 146 -40.95 -20.33 27.65
C ARG A 146 -39.82 -21.10 26.98
N ALA A 147 -39.59 -20.88 25.68
CA ALA A 147 -38.46 -21.46 24.98
C ALA A 147 -37.13 -21.03 25.61
N ILE A 148 -36.98 -19.76 25.96
CA ILE A 148 -35.75 -19.22 26.58
C ILE A 148 -35.60 -19.71 28.03
N ARG A 149 -36.67 -19.67 28.84
CA ARG A 149 -36.63 -20.14 30.24
C ARG A 149 -36.27 -21.62 30.37
N ASN A 150 -36.70 -22.44 29.41
CA ASN A 150 -36.43 -23.88 29.42
C ASN A 150 -35.19 -24.24 28.57
N LEU A 151 -34.38 -23.28 28.16
CA LEU A 151 -33.20 -23.52 27.33
C LEU A 151 -32.25 -24.54 28.01
N ALA A 152 -31.83 -25.54 27.25
CA ALA A 152 -30.87 -26.53 27.74
C ALA A 152 -29.49 -25.88 27.92
N ALA A 153 -28.81 -26.19 29.03
CA ALA A 153 -27.47 -25.73 29.35
C ALA A 153 -26.40 -26.47 28.51
N ASP A 154 -26.48 -26.35 27.18
CA ASP A 154 -25.47 -26.83 26.26
C ASP A 154 -25.33 -25.87 25.06
N ARG A 155 -24.10 -25.73 24.58
CA ARG A 155 -23.75 -24.79 23.49
C ARG A 155 -24.58 -25.01 22.23
N GLY A 156 -24.84 -26.27 21.88
CA GLY A 156 -25.56 -26.62 20.65
C GLY A 156 -27.01 -26.14 20.69
N SER A 157 -27.69 -26.30 21.83
CA SER A 157 -29.07 -25.88 22.02
C SER A 157 -29.23 -24.36 21.98
N VAL A 158 -28.34 -23.62 22.65
CA VAL A 158 -28.30 -22.15 22.61
C VAL A 158 -28.19 -21.66 21.16
N ILE A 159 -27.20 -22.15 20.41
CA ILE A 159 -26.96 -21.75 19.01
C ILE A 159 -28.16 -22.08 18.12
N ARG A 160 -28.73 -23.29 18.24
CA ARG A 160 -29.88 -23.70 17.40
C ARG A 160 -31.08 -22.80 17.64
N GLN A 161 -31.39 -22.50 18.90
CA GLN A 161 -32.56 -21.71 19.26
C GLN A 161 -32.38 -20.24 18.87
N ALA A 162 -31.24 -19.63 19.21
CA ALA A 162 -30.96 -18.25 18.87
C ALA A 162 -30.93 -18.03 17.34
N ASN A 163 -30.28 -18.92 16.58
CA ASN A 163 -30.32 -18.88 15.11
C ASN A 163 -31.75 -19.09 14.56
N GLY A 164 -32.59 -19.84 15.28
CA GLY A 164 -34.02 -19.95 14.98
C GLY A 164 -34.71 -18.59 15.02
N PHE A 165 -34.52 -17.85 16.11
CA PHE A 165 -35.03 -16.48 16.25
C PHE A 165 -34.44 -15.52 15.19
N THR A 166 -33.13 -15.59 14.92
CA THR A 166 -32.48 -14.77 13.89
C THR A 166 -33.07 -14.99 12.51
N ARG A 167 -33.35 -16.25 12.11
CA ARG A 167 -33.99 -16.57 10.82
C ARG A 167 -35.41 -16.02 10.70
N MET A 168 -36.09 -15.84 11.83
CA MET A 168 -37.43 -15.23 11.89
C MET A 168 -37.38 -13.70 11.89
N GLY A 169 -36.19 -13.09 11.90
CA GLY A 169 -36.03 -11.65 12.05
C GLY A 169 -36.27 -11.15 13.48
N ASN A 170 -36.46 -12.05 14.45
CA ASN A 170 -36.71 -11.69 15.84
C ASN A 170 -35.37 -11.58 16.60
N TYR A 171 -34.62 -10.51 16.30
CA TYR A 171 -33.26 -10.32 16.83
C TYR A 171 -33.23 -10.14 18.35
N GLU A 172 -34.25 -9.51 18.94
CA GLU A 172 -34.36 -9.32 20.39
C GLU A 172 -34.44 -10.66 21.14
N MET A 173 -35.27 -11.60 20.67
CA MET A 173 -35.33 -12.93 21.27
C MET A 173 -34.06 -13.74 21.04
N ALA A 174 -33.38 -13.53 19.90
CA ALA A 174 -32.08 -14.14 19.64
C ALA A 174 -31.02 -13.66 20.62
N LEU A 175 -30.95 -12.35 20.89
CA LEU A 175 -30.06 -11.75 21.88
C LEU A 175 -30.30 -12.35 23.27
N ARG A 176 -31.55 -12.31 23.76
CA ARG A 176 -31.92 -12.90 25.05
C ARG A 176 -31.58 -14.38 25.16
N THR A 177 -31.66 -15.12 24.06
CA THR A 177 -31.30 -16.55 24.02
C THR A 177 -29.79 -16.74 24.20
N TYR A 178 -28.97 -15.94 23.52
CA TYR A 178 -27.52 -15.99 23.69
C TYR A 178 -27.08 -15.51 25.07
N GLU A 179 -27.60 -14.38 25.55
CA GLU A 179 -27.33 -13.85 26.91
C GLU A 179 -27.70 -14.87 28.00
N LYS A 180 -28.87 -15.54 27.85
CA LYS A 180 -29.23 -16.63 28.77
C LYS A 180 -28.29 -17.82 28.66
N GLY A 181 -27.82 -18.13 27.45
CA GLY A 181 -26.83 -19.16 27.21
C GLY A 181 -25.50 -18.87 27.90
N GLU A 182 -25.04 -17.62 27.89
CA GLU A 182 -23.84 -17.19 28.61
C GLU A 182 -24.00 -17.34 30.12
N GLU A 183 -25.15 -16.94 30.68
CA GLU A 183 -25.47 -17.12 32.09
C GLU A 183 -25.50 -18.60 32.48
N LEU A 184 -26.11 -19.46 31.65
CA LEU A 184 -26.25 -20.90 31.92
C LEU A 184 -24.92 -21.66 31.81
N LEU A 185 -24.03 -21.21 30.94
CA LEU A 185 -22.74 -21.86 30.67
C LEU A 185 -21.57 -21.19 31.41
N GLU A 186 -21.83 -20.08 32.09
CA GLU A 186 -20.85 -19.29 32.85
C GLU A 186 -19.63 -18.85 32.02
N ASP A 187 -19.85 -18.53 30.74
CA ASP A 187 -18.79 -18.14 29.81
C ASP A 187 -19.29 -17.11 28.78
N GLU A 188 -18.90 -15.85 28.98
CA GLU A 188 -19.23 -14.67 28.15
C GLU A 188 -18.57 -14.73 26.75
N SER A 189 -17.63 -15.64 26.52
CA SER A 189 -16.88 -15.69 25.27
C SER A 189 -17.46 -16.66 24.24
N LEU A 190 -18.26 -17.64 24.68
CA LEU A 190 -18.77 -18.74 23.85
C LEU A 190 -19.54 -18.28 22.61
N PHE A 191 -20.28 -17.17 22.76
CA PHE A 191 -21.16 -16.63 21.75
C PHE A 191 -20.78 -15.21 21.33
N ALA A 192 -19.59 -14.74 21.70
CA ALA A 192 -19.18 -13.35 21.51
C ALA A 192 -19.36 -12.85 20.06
N TYR A 193 -18.95 -13.63 19.06
CA TYR A 193 -19.16 -13.26 17.66
C TYR A 193 -20.65 -13.18 17.27
N ASN A 194 -21.47 -14.11 17.77
CA ASN A 194 -22.90 -14.15 17.48
C ASN A 194 -23.64 -12.97 18.11
N LEU A 195 -23.31 -12.64 19.35
CA LEU A 195 -23.84 -11.46 20.04
C LEU A 195 -23.38 -10.17 19.36
N ALA A 196 -22.11 -10.06 18.99
CA ALA A 196 -21.62 -8.89 18.28
C ALA A 196 -22.36 -8.63 16.96
N ASP A 197 -22.60 -9.66 16.12
CA ASP A 197 -23.39 -9.49 14.89
C ASP A 197 -24.86 -9.11 15.17
N LEU A 198 -25.47 -9.65 16.23
CA LEU A 198 -26.84 -9.29 16.60
C LEU A 198 -26.94 -7.87 17.17
N TYR A 199 -26.01 -7.45 18.02
CA TYR A 199 -25.94 -6.07 18.52
C TYR A 199 -25.70 -5.09 17.38
N ARG A 200 -24.85 -5.44 16.41
CA ARG A 200 -24.68 -4.64 15.17
C ARG A 200 -26.00 -4.50 14.40
N ARG A 201 -26.75 -5.59 14.21
CA ARG A 201 -28.05 -5.55 13.50
C ARG A 201 -29.14 -4.79 14.24
N THR A 202 -29.04 -4.70 15.56
CA THR A 202 -30.01 -4.01 16.43
C THR A 202 -29.56 -2.59 16.81
N GLY A 203 -28.38 -2.15 16.35
CA GLY A 203 -27.87 -0.79 16.60
C GLY A 203 -27.32 -0.57 18.00
N GLN A 204 -27.01 -1.62 18.76
CA GLN A 204 -26.45 -1.52 20.11
C GLN A 204 -24.93 -1.44 20.06
N ARG A 205 -24.42 -0.23 19.82
CA ARG A 205 -23.00 0.06 19.59
C ARG A 205 -22.06 -0.43 20.69
N GLU A 206 -22.30 -0.03 21.94
CA GLU A 206 -21.43 -0.36 23.08
C GLU A 206 -21.23 -1.88 23.23
N ASN A 207 -22.35 -2.63 23.18
CA ASN A 207 -22.33 -4.08 23.27
C ASN A 207 -21.71 -4.74 22.03
N MET A 208 -21.98 -4.20 20.83
CA MET A 208 -21.36 -4.68 19.60
C MET A 208 -19.84 -4.67 19.71
N VAL A 209 -19.26 -3.52 20.08
CA VAL A 209 -17.81 -3.36 20.25
C VAL A 209 -17.28 -4.30 21.33
N LYS A 210 -17.93 -4.31 22.51
CA LYS A 210 -17.55 -5.17 23.64
C LYS A 210 -17.38 -6.63 23.20
N TYR A 211 -18.38 -7.19 22.54
CA TYR A 211 -18.35 -8.60 22.15
C TYR A 211 -17.40 -8.89 20.97
N TYR A 212 -17.16 -7.93 20.07
CA TYR A 212 -16.07 -8.09 19.09
C TYR A 212 -14.70 -8.14 19.76
N LEU A 213 -14.45 -7.32 20.79
CA LEU A 213 -13.19 -7.35 21.53
C LEU A 213 -13.01 -8.63 22.37
N ILE A 214 -14.09 -9.14 22.97
CA ILE A 214 -14.08 -10.48 23.60
C ILE A 214 -13.74 -11.56 22.56
N ASN A 215 -14.34 -11.49 21.37
CA ASN A 215 -14.05 -12.44 20.30
C ASN A 215 -12.59 -12.38 19.85
N LEU A 216 -12.01 -11.19 19.73
CA LEU A 216 -10.61 -11.00 19.38
C LEU A 216 -9.67 -11.62 20.42
N ARG A 217 -9.97 -11.47 21.71
CA ARG A 217 -9.18 -12.05 22.80
C ARG A 217 -9.08 -13.57 22.68
N GLU A 218 -10.21 -14.24 22.44
CA GLU A 218 -10.26 -15.70 22.37
C GLU A 218 -9.80 -16.26 21.02
N GLN A 219 -9.98 -15.49 19.94
CA GLN A 219 -9.63 -15.90 18.57
C GLN A 219 -8.81 -14.83 17.86
N PRO A 220 -7.54 -14.63 18.26
CA PRO A 220 -6.68 -13.62 17.65
C PRO A 220 -6.50 -13.76 16.13
N ASN A 221 -6.53 -14.99 15.64
CA ASN A 221 -6.44 -15.31 14.22
C ASN A 221 -7.63 -14.79 13.39
N ARG A 222 -8.67 -14.22 14.01
CA ARG A 222 -9.80 -13.59 13.34
C ARG A 222 -9.68 -12.07 13.24
N ARG A 223 -8.59 -11.45 13.71
CA ARG A 223 -8.37 -10.00 13.65
C ARG A 223 -8.67 -9.41 12.27
N ASP A 224 -8.10 -9.99 11.21
CA ASP A 224 -8.26 -9.47 9.85
C ASP A 224 -9.73 -9.55 9.36
N ASN A 225 -10.48 -10.55 9.82
CA ASN A 225 -11.93 -10.63 9.56
C ASN A 225 -12.69 -9.53 10.30
N LEU A 226 -12.30 -9.21 11.54
CA LEU A 226 -12.90 -8.12 12.31
C LEU A 226 -12.60 -6.76 11.68
N GLN A 227 -11.36 -6.53 11.24
CA GLN A 227 -10.98 -5.33 10.48
C GLN A 227 -11.86 -5.15 9.25
N THR A 228 -12.07 -6.22 8.47
CA THR A 228 -12.97 -6.20 7.30
C THR A 228 -14.42 -5.86 7.67
N ILE A 229 -14.88 -6.31 8.84
CA ILE A 229 -16.23 -5.98 9.36
C ILE A 229 -16.29 -4.50 9.75
N PHE A 230 -15.27 -4.00 10.44
CA PHE A 230 -15.21 -2.60 10.89
C PHE A 230 -15.18 -1.67 9.68
N ASP A 231 -14.30 -1.91 8.71
CA ASP A 231 -14.23 -1.10 7.47
C ASP A 231 -15.56 -1.05 6.71
N ARG A 232 -16.33 -2.13 6.74
CA ARG A 232 -17.61 -2.22 6.01
C ARG A 232 -18.78 -1.59 6.74
N PHE A 233 -18.80 -1.68 8.06
CA PHE A 233 -20.02 -1.45 8.84
C PHE A 233 -19.88 -0.42 9.95
N PHE A 234 -18.67 -0.04 10.36
CA PHE A 234 -18.49 0.95 11.42
C PHE A 234 -18.64 2.37 10.87
N SER A 235 -19.40 3.18 11.60
CA SER A 235 -19.40 4.63 11.49
C SER A 235 -18.29 5.23 12.34
N GLU A 236 -18.03 6.53 12.20
CA GLU A 236 -17.05 7.24 13.05
C GLU A 236 -17.36 7.10 14.55
N GLU A 237 -18.64 7.09 14.91
CA GLU A 237 -19.06 6.90 16.29
C GLU A 237 -18.77 5.48 16.80
N ASP A 238 -18.85 4.46 15.94
CA ASP A 238 -18.47 3.09 16.31
C ASP A 238 -16.96 2.95 16.48
N PHE A 239 -16.16 3.64 15.66
CA PHE A 239 -14.70 3.68 15.83
C PHE A 239 -14.27 4.45 17.09
N MET A 240 -14.97 5.54 17.45
CA MET A 240 -14.73 6.22 18.73
C MET A 240 -15.03 5.31 19.93
N GLU A 241 -16.13 4.54 19.87
CA GLU A 241 -16.45 3.55 20.91
C GLU A 241 -15.40 2.43 20.96
N LEU A 242 -14.96 1.93 19.80
CA LEU A 242 -13.91 0.92 19.70
C LEU A 242 -12.61 1.40 20.32
N GLU A 243 -12.19 2.61 20.00
CA GLU A 243 -11.00 3.24 20.58
C GLU A 243 -11.10 3.36 22.11
N ALA A 244 -12.22 3.87 22.63
CA ALA A 244 -12.45 4.02 24.06
C ALA A 244 -12.36 2.68 24.81
N GLN A 245 -13.01 1.63 24.28
CA GLN A 245 -12.94 0.31 24.88
C GLN A 245 -11.57 -0.34 24.74
N LEU A 246 -10.86 -0.13 23.63
CA LEU A 246 -9.51 -0.65 23.42
C LEU A 246 -8.52 -0.09 24.45
N TYR A 247 -8.60 1.19 24.81
CA TYR A 247 -7.77 1.74 25.89
C TYR A 247 -7.98 0.98 27.21
N GLY A 248 -9.24 0.75 27.60
CA GLY A 248 -9.57 -0.05 28.79
C GLY A 248 -9.02 -1.48 28.70
N LYS A 249 -9.20 -2.15 27.55
CA LYS A 249 -8.70 -3.52 27.34
C LYS A 249 -7.18 -3.62 27.36
N ILE A 250 -6.46 -2.62 26.84
CA ILE A 250 -5.00 -2.58 26.88
C ILE A 250 -4.51 -2.36 28.32
N GLN A 251 -5.23 -1.56 29.12
CA GLN A 251 -4.90 -1.35 30.53
C GLN A 251 -5.16 -2.61 31.38
N ASP A 252 -6.27 -3.31 31.14
CA ASP A 252 -6.66 -4.51 31.87
C ASP A 252 -5.85 -5.75 31.47
N HIS A 253 -5.48 -5.84 30.18
CA HIS A 253 -4.77 -6.97 29.57
C HIS A 253 -3.52 -6.49 28.81
N PRO A 254 -2.53 -5.89 29.50
CA PRO A 254 -1.34 -5.34 28.87
C PRO A 254 -0.45 -6.40 28.22
N GLU A 255 -0.66 -7.68 28.48
CA GLU A 255 0.02 -8.78 27.79
C GLU A 255 -0.55 -9.06 26.40
N ASN A 256 -1.81 -8.70 26.14
CA ASN A 256 -2.47 -8.99 24.87
C ASN A 256 -2.07 -7.94 23.82
N GLU A 257 -1.20 -8.33 22.89
CA GLU A 257 -0.73 -7.44 21.81
C GLU A 257 -1.81 -7.10 20.79
N HIS A 258 -2.82 -7.96 20.60
CA HIS A 258 -3.81 -7.79 19.54
C HIS A 258 -4.73 -6.58 19.77
N PHE A 259 -4.94 -6.17 21.02
CA PHE A 259 -5.67 -4.93 21.30
C PHE A 259 -4.87 -3.70 20.89
N ALA A 260 -3.59 -3.63 21.22
CA ALA A 260 -2.73 -2.52 20.81
C ALA A 260 -2.47 -2.52 19.30
N GLU A 261 -2.37 -3.68 18.67
CA GLU A 261 -2.31 -3.79 17.20
C GLU A 261 -3.59 -3.28 16.55
N LEU A 262 -4.77 -3.66 17.08
CA LEU A 262 -6.04 -3.20 16.55
C LEU A 262 -6.20 -1.69 16.74
N LEU A 263 -5.76 -1.14 17.88
CA LEU A 263 -5.78 0.29 18.14
C LEU A 263 -4.85 1.04 17.16
N ALA A 264 -3.64 0.55 16.93
CA ALA A 264 -2.73 1.11 15.93
C ALA A 264 -3.35 1.08 14.52
N TRP A 265 -4.02 -0.01 14.15
CA TRP A 265 -4.73 -0.12 12.88
C TRP A 265 -5.87 0.89 12.75
N VAL A 266 -6.65 1.13 13.82
CA VAL A 266 -7.70 2.18 13.83
C VAL A 266 -7.10 3.55 13.54
N PHE A 267 -5.95 3.87 14.14
CA PHE A 267 -5.26 5.14 13.86
C PHE A 267 -4.77 5.25 12.43
N ILE A 268 -4.17 4.18 11.88
CA ILE A 268 -3.71 4.15 10.48
C ILE A 268 -4.88 4.39 9.52
N ASN A 269 -6.01 3.72 9.72
CA ASN A 269 -7.18 3.88 8.86
C ASN A 269 -7.79 5.30 8.90
N ARG A 270 -7.52 6.06 9.96
CA ARG A 270 -7.94 7.46 10.11
C ARG A 270 -6.87 8.47 9.68
N GLY A 271 -5.70 7.99 9.23
CA GLY A 271 -4.56 8.83 8.86
C GLY A 271 -3.78 9.41 10.05
N ASP A 272 -4.07 9.00 11.29
CA ASP A 272 -3.32 9.43 12.48
C ASP A 272 -2.10 8.52 12.70
N LEU A 273 -1.13 8.62 11.78
CA LEU A 273 0.07 7.79 11.81
C LEU A 273 0.94 8.07 13.04
N ALA A 274 0.89 9.28 13.59
CA ALA A 274 1.60 9.67 14.80
C ALA A 274 1.09 8.88 16.02
N SER A 275 -0.23 8.79 16.22
CA SER A 275 -0.81 7.96 17.29
C SER A 275 -0.54 6.48 17.09
N ALA A 276 -0.58 5.99 15.85
CA ALA A 276 -0.19 4.61 15.52
C ALA A 276 1.27 4.33 15.90
N LEU A 277 2.17 5.28 15.67
CA LEU A 277 3.58 5.17 16.03
C LEU A 277 3.78 5.03 17.53
N VAL A 278 3.02 5.75 18.35
CA VAL A 278 3.05 5.60 19.81
C VAL A 278 2.72 4.17 20.22
N GLN A 279 1.66 3.57 19.64
CA GLN A 279 1.25 2.20 19.95
C GLN A 279 2.32 1.17 19.51
N TYR A 280 2.85 1.29 18.30
CA TYR A 280 3.88 0.35 17.83
C TYR A 280 5.21 0.48 18.58
N ARG A 281 5.61 1.68 19.03
CA ARG A 281 6.78 1.84 19.91
C ARG A 281 6.55 1.17 21.26
N ALA A 282 5.37 1.30 21.83
CA ALA A 282 5.04 0.64 23.10
C ALA A 282 5.07 -0.89 22.96
N LEU A 283 4.47 -1.44 21.90
CA LEU A 283 4.49 -2.86 21.59
C LEU A 283 5.92 -3.38 21.39
N ASP A 284 6.70 -2.70 20.55
CA ASP A 284 8.05 -3.11 20.20
C ASP A 284 8.98 -3.13 21.44
N ARG A 285 8.86 -2.15 22.35
CA ARG A 285 9.57 -2.18 23.63
C ARG A 285 9.12 -3.32 24.53
N ARG A 286 7.81 -3.55 24.64
CA ARG A 286 7.24 -4.57 25.53
C ARG A 286 7.62 -5.98 25.11
N LEU A 287 7.62 -6.23 23.80
CA LEU A 287 7.89 -7.54 23.22
C LEU A 287 9.38 -7.77 22.92
N GLY A 288 10.21 -6.74 23.01
CA GLY A 288 11.62 -6.84 22.65
C GLY A 288 11.83 -7.12 21.17
N GLU A 289 10.95 -6.57 20.32
CA GLU A 289 10.99 -6.74 18.87
C GLU A 289 12.18 -5.98 18.24
N ASN A 290 12.40 -6.16 16.94
CA ASN A 290 13.49 -5.54 16.19
C ASN A 290 13.07 -4.25 15.46
N GLY A 291 11.86 -3.73 15.70
CA GLY A 291 11.32 -2.54 15.04
C GLY A 291 10.49 -2.83 13.79
N GLU A 292 10.11 -4.08 13.50
CA GLU A 292 9.42 -4.44 12.23
C GLU A 292 8.12 -3.68 12.01
N ARG A 293 7.28 -3.56 13.05
CA ARG A 293 6.00 -2.83 12.97
C ARG A 293 6.24 -1.33 12.79
N VAL A 294 7.21 -0.77 13.51
CA VAL A 294 7.60 0.65 13.39
C VAL A 294 8.18 0.95 12.02
N PHE A 295 9.01 0.05 11.47
CA PHE A 295 9.61 0.19 10.14
C PHE A 295 8.54 0.22 9.06
N ARG A 296 7.56 -0.71 9.12
CA ARG A 296 6.44 -0.73 8.18
C ARG A 296 5.59 0.54 8.27
N LEU A 297 5.33 1.04 9.49
CA LEU A 297 4.63 2.30 9.66
C LEU A 297 5.41 3.49 9.08
N ALA A 298 6.73 3.52 9.24
CA ALA A 298 7.59 4.55 8.64
C ALA A 298 7.45 4.58 7.11
N GLN A 299 7.41 3.42 6.47
CA GLN A 299 7.20 3.30 5.02
C GLN A 299 5.79 3.75 4.61
N THR A 300 4.76 3.40 5.39
CA THR A 300 3.39 3.89 5.17
C THR A 300 3.34 5.43 5.25
N ALA A 301 3.93 6.01 6.30
CA ALA A 301 3.99 7.46 6.49
C ALA A 301 4.73 8.18 5.36
N GLU A 302 5.86 7.63 4.91
CA GLU A 302 6.62 8.14 3.77
C GLU A 302 5.81 8.16 2.46
N ASN A 303 5.02 7.09 2.23
CA ASN A 303 4.16 6.95 1.07
C ASN A 303 2.95 7.88 1.11
N GLU A 304 2.37 8.10 2.29
CA GLU A 304 1.24 9.01 2.50
C GLU A 304 1.66 10.49 2.58
N GLY A 305 2.96 10.76 2.63
CA GLY A 305 3.52 12.11 2.67
C GLY A 305 3.67 12.70 4.07
N ASP A 306 3.36 11.94 5.13
CA ASP A 306 3.66 12.31 6.52
C ASP A 306 5.14 12.05 6.82
N LEU A 307 5.99 12.96 6.32
CA LEU A 307 7.44 12.85 6.41
C LEU A 307 7.93 12.92 7.87
N GLU A 308 7.23 13.66 8.73
CA GLU A 308 7.63 13.83 10.14
C GLU A 308 7.44 12.53 10.94
N THR A 309 6.29 11.87 10.79
CA THR A 309 6.06 10.55 11.41
C THR A 309 7.04 9.52 10.86
N ALA A 310 7.33 9.53 9.56
CA ALA A 310 8.31 8.64 8.94
C ALA A 310 9.72 8.83 9.55
N ILE A 311 10.19 10.08 9.67
CA ILE A 311 11.48 10.42 10.29
C ILE A 311 11.52 9.95 11.74
N GLU A 312 10.48 10.21 12.53
CA GLU A 312 10.43 9.78 13.92
C GLU A 312 10.44 8.24 14.06
N ALA A 313 9.73 7.54 13.18
CA ALA A 313 9.66 6.09 13.18
C ALA A 313 11.02 5.45 12.83
N TYR A 314 11.70 5.94 11.79
CA TYR A 314 13.05 5.47 11.47
C TYR A 314 14.05 5.80 12.60
N ARG A 315 13.99 7.02 13.15
CA ARG A 315 14.83 7.44 14.29
C ARG A 315 14.63 6.55 15.50
N TYR A 316 13.39 6.16 15.82
CA TYR A 316 13.12 5.25 16.91
C TYR A 316 13.90 3.93 16.77
N ILE A 317 13.96 3.37 15.56
CA ILE A 317 14.69 2.12 15.32
C ILE A 317 16.19 2.34 15.51
N THR A 318 16.74 3.43 14.98
CA THR A 318 18.18 3.71 15.06
C THR A 318 18.65 4.07 16.46
N ASP A 319 17.78 4.66 17.29
CA ASP A 319 18.11 5.05 18.66
C ASP A 319 18.00 3.89 19.64
N ASN A 320 17.16 2.88 19.34
CA ASN A 320 16.77 1.85 20.31
C ASN A 320 17.16 0.42 19.90
N LYS A 321 17.62 0.18 18.67
CA LYS A 321 17.98 -1.15 18.17
C LYS A 321 19.47 -1.26 17.91
N ALA A 322 19.99 -2.48 18.04
CA ALA A 322 21.39 -2.76 17.76
C ALA A 322 21.70 -2.64 16.26
N ILE A 323 22.95 -2.35 15.93
CA ILE A 323 23.44 -2.18 14.55
C ILE A 323 23.20 -3.41 13.66
N ASP A 324 23.18 -4.61 14.25
CA ASP A 324 22.92 -5.89 13.59
C ASP A 324 21.43 -6.24 13.50
N SER A 325 20.54 -5.39 14.03
CA SER A 325 19.09 -5.55 13.86
C SER A 325 18.71 -5.49 12.38
N PRO A 326 17.79 -6.36 11.89
CA PRO A 326 17.39 -6.42 10.49
C PRO A 326 16.96 -5.08 9.87
N PHE A 327 16.45 -4.14 10.67
CA PHE A 327 15.90 -2.87 10.20
C PHE A 327 16.80 -1.66 10.47
N TYR A 328 17.94 -1.82 11.16
CA TYR A 328 18.76 -0.68 11.59
C TYR A 328 19.34 0.10 10.39
N VAL A 329 20.08 -0.60 9.53
CA VAL A 329 20.75 0.03 8.36
C VAL A 329 19.71 0.62 7.39
N SER A 330 18.66 -0.15 7.09
CA SER A 330 17.58 0.29 6.20
C SER A 330 16.85 1.52 6.76
N SER A 331 16.66 1.60 8.09
CA SER A 331 16.05 2.78 8.72
C SER A 331 16.93 4.01 8.59
N LYS A 332 18.25 3.88 8.76
CA LYS A 332 19.18 5.00 8.54
C LYS A 332 19.17 5.47 7.08
N GLN A 333 19.19 4.55 6.12
CA GLN A 333 19.13 4.88 4.69
C GLN A 333 17.81 5.54 4.31
N ASN A 334 16.68 4.99 4.76
CA ASN A 334 15.38 5.56 4.45
C ASN A 334 15.17 6.92 5.14
N ALA A 335 15.66 7.09 6.38
CA ALA A 335 15.62 8.40 7.03
C ALA A 335 16.34 9.47 6.22
N LEU A 336 17.53 9.17 5.64
CA LEU A 336 18.23 10.08 4.74
C LEU A 336 17.40 10.41 3.49
N ASN A 337 16.74 9.42 2.90
CA ASN A 337 15.86 9.62 1.75
C ASN A 337 14.68 10.56 2.09
N VAL A 338 14.02 10.34 3.23
CA VAL A 338 12.90 11.16 3.68
C VAL A 338 13.33 12.58 4.02
N LEU A 339 14.47 12.76 4.70
CA LEU A 339 15.03 14.08 4.99
C LEU A 339 15.34 14.87 3.72
N ARG A 340 15.93 14.22 2.70
CA ARG A 340 16.13 14.82 1.39
C ARG A 340 14.82 15.20 0.70
N LYS A 341 13.84 14.29 0.72
CA LYS A 341 12.51 14.55 0.16
C LYS A 341 11.88 15.78 0.82
N ARG A 342 11.99 15.90 2.15
CA ARG A 342 11.52 17.06 2.92
C ARG A 342 12.21 18.36 2.50
N ILE A 343 13.52 18.35 2.28
CA ILE A 343 14.28 19.52 1.81
C ILE A 343 13.87 19.89 0.37
N ASN A 344 13.82 18.91 -0.53
CA ASN A 344 13.52 19.17 -1.94
C ASN A 344 12.08 19.63 -2.18
N GLN A 345 11.14 19.25 -1.31
CA GLN A 345 9.74 19.68 -1.36
C GLN A 345 9.48 20.99 -0.62
N ASN A 346 10.44 21.48 0.17
CA ASN A 346 10.29 22.70 0.93
C ASN A 346 11.07 23.84 0.26
N PRO A 347 10.38 24.77 -0.45
CA PRO A 347 11.05 25.93 -1.06
C PRO A 347 11.71 26.84 -0.01
N ASP A 348 11.27 26.78 1.25
CA ASP A 348 11.81 27.53 2.38
C ASP A 348 12.73 26.67 3.27
N ALA A 349 13.41 25.66 2.70
CA ALA A 349 14.32 24.80 3.45
C ALA A 349 15.36 25.62 4.22
N THR A 350 15.34 25.51 5.55
CA THR A 350 16.19 26.35 6.41
C THR A 350 17.60 25.80 6.52
N ARG A 351 18.56 26.66 6.90
CA ARG A 351 19.95 26.22 7.12
C ARG A 351 20.03 25.11 8.18
N GLU A 352 19.15 25.13 9.20
CA GLU A 352 19.07 24.08 10.22
C GLU A 352 18.69 22.73 9.62
N MET A 353 17.75 22.69 8.66
CA MET A 353 17.37 21.43 7.99
C MET A 353 18.51 20.87 7.15
N LEU A 354 19.28 21.73 6.48
CA LEU A 354 20.44 21.33 5.70
C LEU A 354 21.55 20.76 6.60
N VAL A 355 21.81 21.41 7.74
CA VAL A 355 22.77 20.94 8.74
C VAL A 355 22.33 19.59 9.32
N GLU A 356 21.04 19.41 9.64
CA GLU A 356 20.52 18.13 10.12
C GLU A 356 20.79 17.01 9.10
N LEU A 357 20.49 17.23 7.81
CA LEU A 357 20.74 16.23 6.78
C LEU A 357 22.25 15.94 6.63
N GLU A 358 23.09 16.97 6.68
CA GLU A 358 24.55 16.80 6.64
C GLU A 358 25.04 15.91 7.78
N GLU A 359 24.62 16.22 9.01
CA GLU A 359 24.98 15.43 10.21
C GLU A 359 24.57 13.97 10.03
N LYS A 360 23.38 13.69 9.48
CA LYS A 360 22.94 12.31 9.24
C LYS A 360 23.76 11.58 8.19
N TYR A 361 24.24 12.26 7.16
CA TYR A 361 25.17 11.66 6.20
C TYR A 361 26.50 11.33 6.86
N LEU A 362 27.06 12.26 7.61
CA LEU A 362 28.34 12.08 8.28
C LEU A 362 28.25 10.98 9.35
N ASP A 363 27.20 10.98 10.18
CA ASP A 363 26.90 9.92 11.16
C ASP A 363 26.86 8.54 10.50
N PHE A 364 26.26 8.43 9.31
CA PHE A 364 26.20 7.17 8.56
C PHE A 364 27.59 6.74 8.10
N LEU A 365 28.35 7.65 7.49
CA LEU A 365 29.68 7.35 6.96
C LEU A 365 30.70 7.06 8.06
N ASP A 366 30.56 7.66 9.24
CA ASP A 366 31.41 7.40 10.39
C ASP A 366 31.12 6.03 11.02
N GLU A 367 29.86 5.58 11.03
CA GLU A 367 29.48 4.27 11.57
C GLU A 367 29.83 3.11 10.63
N PHE A 368 29.56 3.26 9.33
CA PHE A 368 29.75 2.17 8.34
C PHE A 368 31.06 2.28 7.56
N GLY A 369 31.79 3.38 7.73
CA GLY A 369 33.00 3.68 6.99
C GLY A 369 32.75 4.13 5.55
N ARG A 370 33.80 4.71 4.95
CA ARG A 370 33.84 5.10 3.54
C ARG A 370 34.39 3.93 2.72
N ASN A 371 33.51 3.23 2.00
CA ASN A 371 33.84 2.00 1.28
C ASN A 371 32.88 1.77 0.09
N PRO A 372 33.12 0.79 -0.80
CA PRO A 372 32.29 0.62 -2.00
C PRO A 372 30.80 0.40 -1.74
N ARG A 373 30.40 -0.06 -0.54
CA ARG A 373 28.98 -0.20 -0.17
C ARG A 373 28.33 1.13 0.22
N THR A 374 29.09 2.07 0.76
CA THR A 374 28.62 3.40 1.17
C THR A 374 28.89 4.47 0.10
N ALA A 375 29.62 4.12 -0.96
CA ALA A 375 29.92 5.01 -2.07
C ALA A 375 28.70 5.72 -2.70
N PRO A 376 27.51 5.10 -2.88
CA PRO A 376 26.34 5.84 -3.37
C PRO A 376 25.97 7.03 -2.47
N LEU A 377 26.05 6.86 -1.14
CA LEU A 377 25.78 7.92 -0.17
C LEU A 377 26.87 9.00 -0.19
N MET A 378 28.13 8.64 -0.39
CA MET A 378 29.21 9.62 -0.56
C MET A 378 29.00 10.48 -1.81
N SER A 379 28.57 9.85 -2.92
CA SER A 379 28.24 10.56 -4.16
C SER A 379 27.03 11.50 -3.96
N GLU A 380 26.01 11.07 -3.23
CA GLU A 380 24.89 11.94 -2.84
C GLU A 380 25.33 13.10 -1.95
N LEU A 381 26.19 12.86 -0.96
CA LEU A 381 26.71 13.90 -0.06
C LEU A 381 27.55 14.93 -0.85
N GLY A 382 28.34 14.50 -1.84
CA GLY A 382 29.06 15.42 -2.74
C GLY A 382 28.11 16.33 -3.51
N ARG A 383 27.06 15.77 -4.11
CA ARG A 383 26.02 16.57 -4.77
C ARG A 383 25.28 17.48 -3.78
N PHE A 384 25.05 17.02 -2.56
CA PHE A 384 24.41 17.81 -1.51
C PHE A 384 25.27 19.03 -1.13
N TYR A 385 26.59 18.86 -0.97
CA TYR A 385 27.51 19.97 -0.74
C TYR A 385 27.47 21.00 -1.86
N ALA A 386 27.51 20.55 -3.11
CA ALA A 386 27.51 21.45 -4.26
C ALA A 386 26.17 22.19 -4.43
N ILE A 387 25.05 21.46 -4.42
CA ILE A 387 23.74 21.99 -4.82
C ILE A 387 23.06 22.74 -3.67
N HIS A 388 23.09 22.19 -2.45
CA HIS A 388 22.29 22.73 -1.34
C HIS A 388 23.10 23.61 -0.39
N LEU A 389 24.39 23.32 -0.20
CA LEU A 389 25.25 24.09 0.69
C LEU A 389 26.13 25.11 -0.04
N ASN A 390 26.25 25.02 -1.37
CA ASN A 390 27.18 25.79 -2.20
C ASN A 390 28.64 25.67 -1.71
N GLU A 391 29.01 24.50 -1.17
CA GLU A 391 30.33 24.18 -0.63
C GLU A 391 31.11 23.31 -1.64
N ILE A 392 31.49 23.92 -2.78
CA ILE A 392 32.11 23.24 -3.93
C ILE A 392 33.41 22.52 -3.55
N ASP A 393 34.26 23.14 -2.71
CA ASP A 393 35.51 22.52 -2.25
C ASP A 393 35.26 21.19 -1.53
N ARG A 394 34.24 21.13 -0.67
CA ARG A 394 33.88 19.90 0.06
C ARG A 394 33.26 18.85 -0.86
N ALA A 395 32.50 19.28 -1.87
CA ALA A 395 31.99 18.40 -2.92
C ALA A 395 33.15 17.76 -3.71
N ILE A 396 34.16 18.55 -4.06
CA ILE A 396 35.39 18.08 -4.72
C ILE A 396 36.15 17.10 -3.81
N GLU A 397 36.34 17.42 -2.54
CA GLU A 397 37.04 16.55 -1.57
C GLU A 397 36.41 15.15 -1.49
N ILE A 398 35.09 15.07 -1.28
CA ILE A 398 34.41 13.78 -1.12
C ILE A 398 34.33 12.97 -2.43
N LEU A 399 34.15 13.65 -3.57
CA LEU A 399 34.16 12.96 -4.87
C LEU A 399 35.57 12.51 -5.26
N ASN A 400 36.61 13.26 -4.93
CA ASN A 400 38.00 12.82 -5.08
C ASN A 400 38.28 11.56 -4.25
N GLU A 401 37.81 11.51 -3.00
CA GLU A 401 37.92 10.30 -2.18
C GLU A 401 37.22 9.12 -2.85
N LEU A 402 36.03 9.34 -3.40
CA LEU A 402 35.22 8.32 -4.06
C LEU A 402 35.86 7.79 -5.35
N VAL A 403 36.32 8.64 -6.27
CA VAL A 403 36.91 8.19 -7.55
C VAL A 403 38.24 7.46 -7.37
N ASN A 404 38.94 7.70 -6.24
CA ASN A 404 40.17 7.00 -5.89
C ASN A 404 39.91 5.72 -5.07
N MET A 405 38.65 5.36 -4.81
CA MET A 405 38.28 4.22 -3.98
C MET A 405 38.46 2.87 -4.71
N PRO A 406 39.24 1.92 -4.17
CA PRO A 406 39.39 0.60 -4.76
C PRO A 406 38.09 -0.20 -4.77
N GLY A 407 37.80 -0.86 -5.89
CA GLY A 407 36.65 -1.77 -6.01
C GLY A 407 35.29 -1.06 -6.19
N LEU A 408 35.30 0.22 -6.55
CA LEU A 408 34.10 0.96 -6.89
C LEU A 408 33.43 0.40 -8.16
N ASN A 409 32.10 0.51 -8.22
CA ASN A 409 31.37 0.19 -9.43
C ASN A 409 31.73 1.20 -10.54
N ARG A 410 32.13 0.71 -11.72
CA ARG A 410 32.57 1.55 -12.85
C ARG A 410 31.56 2.65 -13.26
N TYR A 411 30.26 2.40 -13.15
CA TYR A 411 29.22 3.37 -13.51
C TYR A 411 29.11 4.49 -12.48
N LEU A 412 29.22 4.14 -11.19
CA LEU A 412 29.25 5.11 -10.11
C LEU A 412 30.53 5.95 -10.15
N GLU A 413 31.68 5.32 -10.43
CA GLU A 413 32.94 6.01 -10.64
C GLU A 413 32.85 7.01 -11.80
N ALA A 414 32.31 6.59 -12.95
CA ALA A 414 32.15 7.44 -14.11
C ALA A 414 31.22 8.63 -13.83
N GLN A 415 30.06 8.40 -13.20
CA GLN A 415 29.16 9.49 -12.83
C GLN A 415 29.83 10.46 -11.85
N ALA A 416 30.56 9.95 -10.85
CA ALA A 416 31.29 10.78 -9.93
C ALA A 416 32.41 11.58 -10.59
N LYS A 417 33.09 11.04 -11.61
CA LYS A 417 34.07 11.77 -12.43
C LYS A 417 33.41 12.89 -13.24
N LEU A 418 32.21 12.67 -13.77
CA LEU A 418 31.45 13.72 -14.46
C LEU A 418 31.04 14.84 -13.49
N ASP A 419 30.46 14.48 -12.34
CA ASP A 419 30.07 15.43 -11.29
C ASP A 419 31.31 16.22 -10.79
N LEU A 420 32.43 15.53 -10.55
CA LEU A 420 33.70 16.13 -10.13
C LEU A 420 34.28 17.06 -11.21
N GLY A 421 34.19 16.69 -12.48
CA GLY A 421 34.60 17.56 -13.59
C GLY A 421 33.76 18.83 -13.67
N ASP A 422 32.44 18.72 -13.46
CA ASP A 422 31.53 19.87 -13.38
C ASP A 422 31.94 20.79 -12.22
N TYR A 423 32.30 20.24 -11.06
CA TYR A 423 32.73 21.02 -9.90
C TYR A 423 34.11 21.67 -10.06
N TYR A 424 35.07 20.98 -10.70
CA TYR A 424 36.33 21.61 -11.08
C TYR A 424 36.12 22.77 -12.05
N LEU A 425 35.20 22.63 -13.01
CA LEU A 425 34.85 23.73 -13.92
C LEU A 425 34.22 24.91 -13.17
N ILE A 426 33.33 24.63 -12.20
CA ILE A 426 32.77 25.66 -11.30
C ILE A 426 33.90 26.38 -10.55
N ASN A 427 34.91 25.65 -10.06
CA ASN A 427 36.08 26.20 -9.37
C ASN A 427 37.11 26.88 -10.30
N GLY A 428 36.89 26.85 -11.62
CA GLY A 428 37.80 27.42 -12.62
C GLY A 428 38.98 26.51 -13.04
N GLU A 429 39.00 25.27 -12.55
CA GLU A 429 40.01 24.24 -12.85
C GLU A 429 39.69 23.47 -14.15
N ARG A 430 39.60 24.20 -15.26
CA ARG A 430 39.18 23.66 -16.57
C ARG A 430 39.99 22.45 -17.06
N TRP A 431 41.27 22.36 -16.71
CA TRP A 431 42.15 21.27 -17.15
C TRP A 431 41.84 19.97 -16.44
N GLU A 432 41.45 20.03 -15.17
CA GLU A 432 41.00 18.86 -14.42
C GLU A 432 39.62 18.41 -14.93
N ALA A 433 38.74 19.36 -15.25
CA ALA A 433 37.43 19.07 -15.83
C ALA A 433 37.54 18.29 -17.15
N THR A 434 38.27 18.81 -18.15
CA THR A 434 38.45 18.12 -19.45
C THR A 434 39.13 16.76 -19.31
N LEU A 435 40.08 16.62 -18.38
CA LEU A 435 40.75 15.35 -18.12
C LEU A 435 39.75 14.29 -17.65
N LEU A 436 38.87 14.64 -16.70
CA LEU A 436 37.87 13.72 -16.17
C LEU A 436 36.82 13.36 -17.22
N TYR A 437 36.33 14.33 -17.99
CA TYR A 437 35.40 14.06 -19.09
C TYR A 437 36.05 13.13 -20.13
N SER A 438 37.29 13.40 -20.52
CA SER A 438 38.03 12.55 -21.47
C SER A 438 38.24 11.12 -20.96
N GLN A 439 38.47 10.94 -19.65
CA GLN A 439 38.56 9.61 -19.05
C GLN A 439 37.24 8.85 -19.16
N VAL A 440 36.11 9.50 -18.84
CA VAL A 440 34.78 8.88 -18.92
C VAL A 440 34.42 8.53 -20.36
N ASP A 441 34.65 9.43 -21.32
CA ASP A 441 34.41 9.13 -22.74
C ASP A 441 35.21 7.90 -23.20
N LYS A 442 36.50 7.86 -22.87
CA LYS A 442 37.37 6.74 -23.22
C LYS A 442 36.91 5.41 -22.61
N ASP A 443 36.42 5.43 -21.39
CA ASP A 443 35.96 4.24 -20.68
C ASP A 443 34.56 3.78 -21.14
N PHE A 444 33.75 4.68 -21.70
CA PHE A 444 32.34 4.47 -22.09
C PHE A 444 32.00 4.98 -23.52
N PRO A 445 32.78 4.63 -24.57
CA PRO A 445 32.74 5.32 -25.87
C PRO A 445 31.39 5.23 -26.62
N GLU A 446 30.64 4.16 -26.39
CA GLU A 446 29.35 3.87 -27.03
C GLU A 446 28.18 3.84 -26.03
N GLU A 447 28.42 4.22 -24.77
CA GLU A 447 27.40 4.26 -23.73
C GLU A 447 26.98 5.71 -23.44
N MET A 448 25.79 5.89 -22.85
CA MET A 448 25.23 7.21 -22.53
C MET A 448 26.18 8.06 -21.66
N LEU A 449 26.98 7.44 -20.79
CA LEU A 449 27.95 8.16 -19.96
C LEU A 449 29.09 8.79 -20.79
N GLY A 450 29.55 8.13 -21.86
CA GLY A 450 30.55 8.72 -22.75
C GLY A 450 29.96 9.81 -23.65
N GLU A 451 28.70 9.68 -24.09
CA GLU A 451 27.98 10.78 -24.75
C GLU A 451 27.86 12.00 -23.83
N GLN A 452 27.50 11.79 -22.56
CA GLN A 452 27.46 12.84 -21.54
C GLN A 452 28.82 13.50 -21.31
N ALA A 453 29.89 12.71 -21.31
CA ALA A 453 31.25 13.20 -21.16
C ALA A 453 31.67 14.08 -22.35
N ARG A 454 31.45 13.60 -23.57
CA ARG A 454 31.70 14.35 -24.81
C ARG A 454 30.89 15.65 -24.87
N PHE A 455 29.63 15.62 -24.42
CA PHE A 455 28.82 16.83 -24.36
C PHE A 455 29.41 17.87 -23.41
N ARG A 456 29.82 17.47 -22.21
CA ARG A 456 30.47 18.36 -21.24
C ARG A 456 31.80 18.92 -21.76
N ASP A 457 32.62 18.10 -22.41
CA ASP A 457 33.89 18.53 -23.01
C ASP A 457 33.69 19.47 -24.22
N ALA A 458 32.69 19.21 -25.05
CA ALA A 458 32.27 20.11 -26.14
C ALA A 458 31.77 21.45 -25.61
N ARG A 459 30.97 21.44 -24.53
CA ARG A 459 30.48 22.65 -23.85
C ARG A 459 31.61 23.42 -23.19
N LEU A 460 32.60 22.74 -22.62
CA LEU A 460 33.81 23.37 -22.10
C LEU A 460 34.58 24.09 -23.22
N SER A 461 34.73 23.45 -24.38
CA SER A 461 35.35 24.07 -25.57
C SER A 461 34.60 25.32 -26.02
N TYR A 462 33.26 25.29 -25.97
CA TYR A 462 32.41 26.46 -26.20
C TYR A 462 32.70 27.60 -25.22
N PHE A 463 32.76 27.32 -23.91
CA PHE A 463 33.11 28.31 -22.89
C PHE A 463 34.50 28.90 -23.08
N MET A 464 35.43 28.13 -23.65
CA MET A 464 36.78 28.56 -23.97
C MET A 464 36.88 29.44 -25.22
N GLY A 465 35.80 29.57 -25.99
CA GLY A 465 35.77 30.30 -27.25
C GLY A 465 36.30 29.49 -28.45
N ASP A 466 36.59 28.20 -28.26
CA ASP A 466 37.05 27.28 -29.31
C ASP A 466 35.85 26.78 -30.14
N PHE A 467 35.10 27.71 -30.75
CA PHE A 467 33.80 27.44 -31.36
C PHE A 467 33.83 26.43 -32.51
N GLU A 468 34.86 26.45 -33.35
CA GLU A 468 35.01 25.47 -34.44
C GLU A 468 35.21 24.06 -33.88
N TRP A 469 35.99 23.92 -32.81
CA TRP A 469 36.22 22.65 -32.15
C TRP A 469 34.95 22.17 -31.44
N ALA A 470 34.31 23.03 -30.65
CA ALA A 470 33.03 22.74 -30.00
C ALA A 470 31.96 22.30 -31.01
N GLN A 471 31.84 23.01 -32.13
CA GLN A 471 30.91 22.69 -33.21
C GLN A 471 31.20 21.30 -33.82
N SER A 472 32.46 20.95 -34.05
CA SER A 472 32.83 19.62 -34.56
C SER A 472 32.40 18.49 -33.62
N GLN A 473 32.49 18.72 -32.30
CA GLN A 473 32.07 17.74 -31.29
C GLN A 473 30.53 17.64 -31.21
N PHE A 474 29.82 18.77 -31.25
CA PHE A 474 28.36 18.76 -31.25
C PHE A 474 27.78 18.10 -32.51
N ASP A 475 28.41 18.25 -33.69
CA ASP A 475 27.96 17.56 -34.91
C ASP A 475 28.04 16.03 -34.82
N ILE A 476 29.03 15.51 -34.08
CA ILE A 476 29.12 14.08 -33.76
C ILE A 476 27.97 13.67 -32.82
N LEU A 477 27.73 14.45 -31.75
CA LEU A 477 26.70 14.17 -30.75
C LEU A 477 25.27 14.26 -31.29
N LYS A 478 25.03 15.12 -32.28
CA LYS A 478 23.74 15.24 -32.99
C LYS A 478 23.37 13.98 -33.76
N ALA A 479 24.37 13.23 -34.23
CA ALA A 479 24.18 11.96 -34.92
C ALA A 479 24.03 10.77 -33.96
N ALA A 480 24.18 10.98 -32.64
CA ALA A 480 24.05 9.93 -31.65
C ALA A 480 22.59 9.45 -31.50
N THR A 481 22.43 8.19 -31.12
CA THR A 481 21.10 7.54 -31.03
C THR A 481 20.30 7.94 -29.79
N SER A 482 20.97 8.52 -28.79
CA SER A 482 20.35 8.98 -27.53
C SER A 482 19.62 10.31 -27.69
N ARG A 483 18.30 10.30 -27.45
CA ARG A 483 17.46 11.52 -27.54
C ARG A 483 17.78 12.56 -26.45
N PHE A 484 18.33 12.16 -25.31
CA PHE A 484 18.54 13.07 -24.19
C PHE A 484 19.68 14.06 -24.45
N ILE A 485 20.85 13.57 -24.87
CA ILE A 485 22.02 14.42 -25.15
C ILE A 485 21.93 15.06 -26.54
N ALA A 486 21.31 14.40 -27.50
CA ALA A 486 21.17 14.94 -28.85
C ALA A 486 20.43 16.30 -28.85
N ASN A 487 19.38 16.48 -28.04
CA ASN A 487 18.64 17.75 -28.02
C ASN A 487 19.48 18.92 -27.51
N ASP A 488 20.17 18.77 -26.39
CA ASP A 488 21.01 19.83 -25.84
C ASP A 488 22.22 20.13 -26.76
N ALA A 489 22.77 19.10 -27.41
CA ALA A 489 23.81 19.25 -28.43
C ALA A 489 23.30 19.94 -29.70
N ILE A 490 22.06 19.68 -30.12
CA ILE A 490 21.41 20.39 -31.24
C ILE A 490 21.24 21.86 -30.87
N ASP A 491 20.70 22.17 -29.68
CA ASP A 491 20.44 23.54 -29.22
C ASP A 491 21.75 24.37 -29.24
N LEU A 492 22.83 23.86 -28.66
CA LEU A 492 24.14 24.53 -28.67
C LEU A 492 24.78 24.59 -30.06
N SER A 493 24.65 23.54 -30.88
CA SER A 493 25.18 23.55 -32.25
C SER A 493 24.48 24.56 -33.16
N VAL A 494 23.14 24.61 -33.11
CA VAL A 494 22.36 25.57 -33.88
C VAL A 494 22.72 26.99 -33.43
N PHE A 495 22.85 27.20 -32.12
CA PHE A 495 23.30 28.47 -31.58
C PHE A 495 24.68 28.90 -32.11
N ILE A 496 25.70 28.03 -32.02
CA ILE A 496 27.04 28.33 -32.52
C ILE A 496 27.00 28.61 -34.02
N MET A 497 26.33 27.78 -34.82
CA MET A 497 26.26 27.93 -36.27
C MET A 497 25.62 29.26 -36.70
N ASP A 498 24.53 29.67 -36.06
CA ASP A 498 23.80 30.90 -36.38
C ASP A 498 24.65 32.16 -36.11
N HIS A 499 25.53 32.10 -35.10
CA HIS A 499 26.31 33.25 -34.64
C HIS A 499 27.75 33.28 -35.16
N LEU A 500 28.35 32.12 -35.45
CA LEU A 500 29.72 32.01 -35.95
C LEU A 500 29.87 32.60 -37.37
N GLY A 501 28.83 32.50 -38.20
CA GLY A 501 28.85 33.00 -39.58
C GLY A 501 28.60 34.51 -39.74
N LEU A 502 28.13 35.18 -38.68
CA LEU A 502 27.75 36.60 -38.71
C LEU A 502 28.91 37.51 -38.28
N ASP A 503 29.79 37.03 -37.41
CA ASP A 503 30.90 37.79 -36.84
C ASP A 503 32.25 37.41 -37.47
N THR A 504 32.89 38.37 -38.14
CA THR A 504 34.27 38.17 -38.65
C THR A 504 35.33 38.03 -37.55
N THR A 505 35.00 38.30 -36.29
CA THR A 505 35.95 38.29 -35.16
C THR A 505 35.51 37.43 -33.97
N THR A 506 34.34 36.78 -34.01
CA THR A 506 33.75 35.96 -32.92
C THR A 506 33.65 36.64 -31.54
N GLN A 507 33.84 37.96 -31.46
CA GLN A 507 34.00 38.68 -30.22
C GLN A 507 32.73 38.67 -29.35
N ALA A 508 31.56 38.91 -29.95
CA ALA A 508 30.30 38.94 -29.22
C ALA A 508 29.92 37.55 -28.71
N LEU A 509 30.07 36.51 -29.55
CA LEU A 509 29.86 35.12 -29.16
C LEU A 509 30.82 34.67 -28.06
N GLY A 510 32.10 35.05 -28.14
CA GLY A 510 33.11 34.81 -27.10
C GLY A 510 32.72 35.38 -25.74
N ARG A 511 32.29 36.64 -25.71
CA ARG A 511 31.82 37.30 -24.48
C ARG A 511 30.55 36.63 -23.95
N PHE A 512 29.60 36.29 -24.83
CA PHE A 512 28.38 35.60 -24.39
C PHE A 512 28.70 34.24 -23.76
N ALA A 513 29.55 33.43 -24.39
CA ALA A 513 29.99 32.15 -23.83
C ALA A 513 30.69 32.31 -22.47
N GLN A 514 31.50 33.37 -22.30
CA GLN A 514 32.11 33.71 -21.02
C GLN A 514 31.08 34.06 -19.95
N SER A 515 30.02 34.80 -20.30
CA SER A 515 28.93 35.10 -19.36
C SER A 515 28.19 33.84 -18.92
N GLU A 516 27.95 32.89 -19.83
CA GLU A 516 27.33 31.60 -19.48
C GLU A 516 28.25 30.74 -18.61
N LEU A 517 29.57 30.81 -18.79
CA LEU A 517 30.51 30.18 -17.87
C LEU A 517 30.42 30.81 -16.48
N PHE A 518 30.37 32.14 -16.36
CA PHE A 518 30.22 32.79 -15.06
C PHE A 518 28.88 32.43 -14.38
N LEU A 519 27.78 32.34 -15.13
CA LEU A 519 26.52 31.82 -14.59
C LEU A 519 26.68 30.38 -14.09
N PHE A 520 27.33 29.51 -14.87
CA PHE A 520 27.63 28.14 -14.44
C PHE A 520 28.50 28.08 -13.18
N GLN A 521 29.37 29.06 -12.97
CA GLN A 521 30.22 29.21 -11.78
C GLN A 521 29.52 29.89 -10.58
N ASN A 522 28.20 30.15 -10.66
CA ASN A 522 27.44 30.96 -9.68
C ASN A 522 27.99 32.39 -9.49
N ARG A 523 28.73 32.91 -10.48
CA ARG A 523 29.33 34.25 -10.51
C ARG A 523 28.42 35.21 -11.26
N HIS A 524 27.25 35.45 -10.67
CA HIS A 524 26.17 36.20 -11.32
C HIS A 524 26.55 37.66 -11.61
N ASP A 525 27.29 38.32 -10.71
CA ASP A 525 27.69 39.72 -10.89
C ASP A 525 28.54 39.90 -12.15
N GLU A 526 29.61 39.11 -12.31
CA GLU A 526 30.47 39.17 -13.49
C GLU A 526 29.73 38.75 -14.77
N ALA A 527 28.80 37.79 -14.66
CA ALA A 527 27.95 37.41 -15.79
C ALA A 527 27.06 38.59 -16.23
N PHE A 528 26.41 39.27 -15.28
CA PHE A 528 25.53 40.39 -15.58
C PHE A 528 26.28 41.60 -16.15
N GLU A 529 27.51 41.86 -15.72
CA GLU A 529 28.37 42.88 -16.34
C GLU A 529 28.55 42.59 -17.84
N ILE A 530 28.99 41.38 -18.20
CA ILE A 530 29.19 41.01 -19.60
C ILE A 530 27.88 41.06 -20.39
N LEU A 531 26.78 40.55 -19.82
CA LEU A 531 25.47 40.53 -20.48
C LEU A 531 24.94 41.95 -20.74
N ASN A 532 25.20 42.90 -19.84
CA ASN A 532 24.82 44.31 -20.04
C ASN A 532 25.69 44.96 -21.13
N ASP A 533 27.00 44.77 -21.07
CA ASP A 533 27.92 45.31 -22.07
C ASP A 533 27.59 44.80 -23.48
N LEU A 534 27.19 43.53 -23.62
CA LEU A 534 26.75 42.96 -24.89
C LEU A 534 25.56 43.71 -25.50
N LEU A 535 24.61 44.16 -24.68
CA LEU A 535 23.45 44.93 -25.15
C LEU A 535 23.83 46.36 -25.55
N ASP A 536 24.80 46.95 -24.87
CA ASP A 536 25.23 48.33 -25.09
C ASP A 536 26.21 48.45 -26.28
N GLU A 537 27.13 47.51 -26.41
CA GLU A 537 28.16 47.51 -27.45
C GLU A 537 27.68 46.90 -28.78
N PHE A 538 26.72 45.97 -28.74
CA PHE A 538 26.16 45.30 -29.92
C PHE A 538 24.63 45.44 -30.01
N PRO A 539 24.09 46.67 -30.08
CA PRO A 539 22.65 46.89 -30.08
C PRO A 539 21.98 46.27 -31.32
N GLY A 540 20.96 45.44 -31.11
CA GLY A 540 20.22 44.77 -32.17
C GLY A 540 20.93 43.56 -32.79
N HIS A 541 22.02 43.07 -32.17
CA HIS A 541 22.66 41.82 -32.56
C HIS A 541 21.69 40.64 -32.41
N THR A 542 21.86 39.58 -33.20
CA THR A 542 21.08 38.33 -33.08
C THR A 542 21.19 37.67 -31.70
N LEU A 543 22.19 38.03 -30.90
CA LEU A 543 22.41 37.56 -29.52
C LEU A 543 21.49 38.25 -28.51
N GLU A 544 20.84 39.37 -28.86
CA GLU A 544 20.03 40.16 -27.91
C GLU A 544 18.95 39.27 -27.23
N GLY A 545 18.26 38.43 -28.00
CA GLY A 545 17.31 37.45 -27.47
C GLY A 545 17.94 36.41 -26.55
N HIS A 546 19.15 35.95 -26.86
CA HIS A 546 19.92 35.02 -26.02
C HIS A 546 20.37 35.66 -24.71
N VAL A 547 20.79 36.92 -24.76
CA VAL A 547 21.15 37.72 -23.57
C VAL A 547 19.94 37.91 -22.66
N PHE A 548 18.77 38.27 -23.20
CA PHE A 548 17.56 38.35 -22.37
C PHE A 548 17.18 37.00 -21.77
N TYR A 549 17.28 35.92 -22.54
CA TYR A 549 17.00 34.58 -22.01
C TYR A 549 17.96 34.19 -20.88
N ALA A 550 19.27 34.40 -21.05
CA ALA A 550 20.27 34.11 -20.03
C ALA A 550 20.06 34.93 -18.75
N LYS A 551 19.72 36.22 -18.87
CA LYS A 551 19.34 37.05 -17.72
C LYS A 551 18.07 36.54 -17.03
N GLY A 552 17.09 36.06 -17.80
CA GLY A 552 15.88 35.42 -17.28
C GLY A 552 16.20 34.19 -16.42
N GLU A 553 17.01 33.26 -16.94
CA GLU A 553 17.44 32.07 -16.20
C GLU A 553 18.21 32.45 -14.93
N ALA A 554 19.15 33.41 -15.02
CA ALA A 554 19.94 33.86 -13.87
C ALA A 554 19.07 34.47 -12.75
N TYR A 555 18.11 35.33 -13.09
CA TYR A 555 17.20 35.89 -12.09
C TYR A 555 16.27 34.83 -11.48
N ARG A 556 15.86 33.83 -12.26
CA ARG A 556 15.06 32.70 -11.75
C ARG A 556 15.87 31.89 -10.74
N GLU A 557 17.14 31.61 -11.02
CA GLU A 557 18.05 30.92 -10.10
C GLU A 557 18.28 31.72 -8.79
N LEU A 558 18.32 33.04 -8.89
CA LEU A 558 18.40 33.94 -7.73
C LEU A 558 17.08 34.11 -6.98
N GLY A 559 15.99 33.50 -7.45
CA GLY A 559 14.64 33.63 -6.87
C GLY A 559 13.94 34.97 -7.15
N ASP A 560 14.50 35.82 -8.01
CA ASP A 560 13.85 37.07 -8.45
C ASP A 560 12.91 36.78 -9.63
N PHE A 561 11.76 36.19 -9.32
CA PHE A 561 10.77 35.78 -10.31
C PHE A 561 10.19 36.96 -11.10
N GLU A 562 10.15 38.17 -10.53
CA GLU A 562 9.67 39.36 -11.24
C GLU A 562 10.63 39.78 -12.35
N MET A 563 11.93 39.83 -12.05
CA MET A 563 12.93 40.14 -13.06
C MET A 563 13.07 39.02 -14.08
N ALA A 564 13.00 37.76 -13.65
CA ALA A 564 13.00 36.61 -14.55
C ALA A 564 11.87 36.69 -15.59
N LYS A 565 10.62 36.87 -15.15
CA LYS A 565 9.45 37.10 -16.02
C LYS A 565 9.70 38.23 -17.01
N ARG A 566 10.15 39.38 -16.51
CA ARG A 566 10.40 40.56 -17.33
C ARG A 566 11.38 40.28 -18.47
N TYR A 567 12.45 39.52 -18.21
CA TYR A 567 13.43 39.19 -19.23
C TYR A 567 12.92 38.10 -20.19
N TYR A 568 12.23 37.07 -19.72
CA TYR A 568 11.62 36.10 -20.62
C TYR A 568 10.57 36.74 -21.54
N SER A 569 9.71 37.62 -21.02
CA SER A 569 8.75 38.36 -21.86
C SER A 569 9.44 39.21 -22.91
N ARG A 570 10.58 39.84 -22.58
CA ARG A 570 11.38 40.58 -23.57
C ARG A 570 11.92 39.72 -24.70
N VAL A 571 12.27 38.46 -24.44
CA VAL A 571 12.68 37.53 -25.50
C VAL A 571 11.55 37.41 -26.52
N TYR A 572 10.34 37.11 -26.06
CA TYR A 572 9.17 36.94 -26.91
C TYR A 572 8.73 38.24 -27.59
N ASP A 573 8.65 39.35 -26.86
CA ASP A 573 8.14 40.63 -27.36
C ASP A 573 9.04 41.24 -28.45
N LYS A 574 10.37 41.04 -28.34
CA LYS A 574 11.35 41.64 -29.26
C LYS A 574 11.88 40.67 -30.31
N HIS A 575 11.95 39.38 -29.99
CA HIS A 575 12.52 38.35 -30.84
C HIS A 575 11.57 37.15 -30.98
N PRO A 576 10.31 37.34 -31.42
CA PRO A 576 9.31 36.27 -31.49
C PRO A 576 9.74 35.12 -32.43
N ASP A 577 10.51 35.42 -33.47
CA ASP A 577 11.02 34.41 -34.42
C ASP A 577 12.42 33.85 -34.03
N GLY A 578 12.96 34.26 -32.88
CA GLY A 578 14.30 33.88 -32.43
C GLY A 578 14.37 32.47 -31.81
N ILE A 579 15.56 31.86 -31.82
CA ILE A 579 15.81 30.49 -31.32
C ILE A 579 15.39 30.31 -29.85
N ARG A 580 15.39 31.37 -29.04
CA ARG A 580 15.01 31.32 -27.61
C ARG A 580 13.56 31.68 -27.31
N ALA A 581 12.75 32.05 -28.31
CA ALA A 581 11.39 32.54 -28.07
C ALA A 581 10.47 31.47 -27.49
N ASP A 582 10.53 30.25 -28.05
CA ASP A 582 9.77 29.10 -27.57
C ASP A 582 10.26 28.61 -26.19
N HIS A 583 11.58 28.63 -25.95
CA HIS A 583 12.17 28.39 -24.63
C HIS A 583 11.67 29.40 -23.59
N ALA A 584 11.64 30.69 -23.92
CA ALA A 584 11.18 31.73 -23.00
C ALA A 584 9.68 31.59 -22.67
N LEU A 585 8.85 31.26 -23.65
CA LEU A 585 7.42 30.98 -23.44
C LEU A 585 7.20 29.74 -22.58
N HIS A 586 7.97 28.67 -22.82
CA HIS A 586 7.94 27.47 -21.97
C HIS A 586 8.30 27.81 -20.52
N ARG A 587 9.37 28.58 -20.31
CA ARG A 587 9.78 29.05 -18.98
C ARG A 587 8.74 29.92 -18.31
N LEU A 588 8.13 30.87 -19.01
CA LEU A 588 7.04 31.68 -18.49
C LEU A 588 5.85 30.82 -18.05
N GLY A 589 5.43 29.86 -18.89
CA GLY A 589 4.35 28.93 -18.55
C GLY A 589 4.65 28.12 -17.27
N MET A 590 5.86 27.54 -17.18
CA MET A 590 6.26 26.77 -15.99
C MET A 590 6.38 27.64 -14.74
N MET A 591 6.89 28.87 -14.85
CA MET A 591 7.00 29.78 -13.71
C MET A 591 5.63 30.19 -13.17
N TRP A 592 4.71 30.56 -14.06
CA TRP A 592 3.36 30.90 -13.63
C TRP A 592 2.65 29.70 -12.99
N GLU A 593 2.91 28.50 -13.49
CA GLU A 593 2.34 27.27 -12.95
C GLU A 593 2.93 26.88 -11.59
N HIS A 594 4.25 26.82 -11.45
CA HIS A 594 4.91 26.19 -10.30
C HIS A 594 5.46 27.20 -9.29
N ASP A 595 6.00 28.31 -9.76
CA ASP A 595 6.68 29.30 -8.88
C ASP A 595 5.68 30.34 -8.35
N LEU A 596 4.62 30.63 -9.11
CA LEU A 596 3.65 31.69 -8.80
C LEU A 596 2.23 31.18 -8.53
N ASP A 597 1.98 29.88 -8.67
CA ASP A 597 0.69 29.21 -8.43
C ASP A 597 -0.50 29.88 -9.13
N ASP A 598 -0.29 30.33 -10.38
CA ASP A 598 -1.31 30.94 -11.24
C ASP A 598 -1.46 30.13 -12.55
N PRO A 599 -2.23 29.02 -12.52
CA PRO A 599 -2.43 28.16 -13.67
C PRO A 599 -3.20 28.85 -14.80
N ALA A 600 -3.98 29.91 -14.51
CA ALA A 600 -4.70 30.66 -15.53
C ALA A 600 -3.72 31.44 -16.41
N ARG A 601 -2.76 32.13 -15.80
CA ARG A 601 -1.67 32.80 -16.52
C ARG A 601 -0.75 31.81 -17.23
N ALA A 602 -0.42 30.69 -16.59
CA ALA A 602 0.37 29.63 -17.22
C ALA A 602 -0.29 29.13 -18.52
N SER A 603 -1.61 28.95 -18.51
CA SER A 603 -2.40 28.50 -19.66
C SER A 603 -2.25 29.43 -20.87
N GLU A 604 -2.23 30.76 -20.67
CA GLU A 604 -2.03 31.74 -21.76
C GLU A 604 -0.71 31.51 -22.51
N TYR A 605 0.40 31.30 -21.78
CA TYR A 605 1.72 31.08 -22.39
C TYR A 605 1.84 29.71 -23.05
N TYR A 606 1.25 28.68 -22.44
CA TYR A 606 1.19 27.36 -23.07
C TYR A 606 0.38 27.39 -24.36
N GLU A 607 -0.73 28.13 -24.41
CA GLU A 607 -1.53 28.31 -25.63
C GLU A 607 -0.71 28.90 -26.78
N ILE A 608 -0.03 30.02 -26.51
CA ILE A 608 0.85 30.67 -27.49
C ILE A 608 1.91 29.68 -27.98
N LEU A 609 2.58 28.98 -27.06
CA LEU A 609 3.66 28.06 -27.39
C LEU A 609 3.18 26.96 -28.35
N PHE A 610 2.04 26.30 -28.08
CA PHE A 610 1.63 25.17 -28.92
C PHE A 610 0.94 25.57 -30.23
N MET A 611 0.34 26.77 -30.29
CA MET A 611 -0.35 27.30 -31.48
C MET A 611 0.64 27.89 -32.49
N ASP A 612 1.56 28.71 -32.00
CA ASP A 612 2.40 29.57 -32.84
C ASP A 612 3.77 28.92 -33.13
N TYR A 613 4.32 28.13 -32.20
CA TYR A 613 5.64 27.47 -32.36
C TYR A 613 5.48 25.99 -32.70
N ARG A 614 5.03 25.72 -33.92
CA ARG A 614 4.65 24.36 -34.38
C ARG A 614 5.80 23.35 -34.39
N ASP A 615 7.01 23.84 -34.57
CA ASP A 615 8.24 23.05 -34.63
C ASP A 615 8.98 23.01 -33.28
N SER A 616 8.45 23.68 -32.24
CA SER A 616 9.04 23.65 -30.91
C SER A 616 8.95 22.27 -30.29
N ARG A 617 10.04 21.82 -29.66
CA ARG A 617 10.07 20.59 -28.88
C ARG A 617 9.17 20.64 -27.64
N PHE A 618 8.81 21.82 -27.17
CA PHE A 618 7.95 22.02 -25.99
C PHE A 618 6.46 21.98 -26.33
N ARG A 619 6.11 21.91 -27.61
CA ARG A 619 4.73 22.01 -28.10
C ARG A 619 3.79 20.95 -27.51
N ASP A 620 4.21 19.70 -27.50
CA ASP A 620 3.36 18.61 -27.00
C ASP A 620 3.09 18.75 -25.50
N HIS A 621 4.13 19.10 -24.73
CA HIS A 621 4.02 19.42 -23.31
C HIS A 621 3.06 20.59 -23.05
N ALA A 622 3.25 21.72 -23.75
CA ALA A 622 2.37 22.88 -23.59
C ALA A 622 0.90 22.57 -23.95
N ARG A 623 0.67 21.76 -24.99
CA ARG A 623 -0.68 21.32 -25.37
C ARG A 623 -1.33 20.44 -24.30
N GLU A 624 -0.57 19.57 -23.66
CA GLU A 624 -1.04 18.72 -22.56
C GLU A 624 -1.42 19.58 -21.35
N ARG A 625 -0.50 20.42 -20.85
CA ARG A 625 -0.75 21.33 -19.72
C ARG A 625 -1.94 22.26 -19.96
N PHE A 626 -2.04 22.83 -21.16
CA PHE A 626 -3.19 23.67 -21.54
C PHE A 626 -4.53 22.94 -21.44
N ARG A 627 -4.59 21.66 -21.84
CA ARG A 627 -5.82 20.86 -21.73
C ARG A 627 -6.20 20.58 -20.29
N GLU A 628 -5.23 20.21 -19.46
CA GLU A 628 -5.45 19.94 -18.05
C GLU A 628 -6.05 21.15 -17.34
N PHE A 629 -5.52 22.35 -17.59
CA PHE A 629 -6.06 23.58 -16.99
C PHE A 629 -7.44 23.95 -17.51
N ARG A 630 -7.75 23.67 -18.78
CA ARG A 630 -9.09 23.88 -19.32
C ARG A 630 -10.10 22.94 -18.68
N ASP A 631 -9.74 21.67 -18.50
CA ASP A 631 -10.62 20.65 -17.96
C ASP A 631 -10.86 20.86 -16.43
N ILE A 632 -9.93 21.52 -15.72
CA ILE A 632 -10.12 22.00 -14.33
C ILE A 632 -11.15 23.15 -14.24
N HIS A 633 -11.27 23.98 -15.28
CA HIS A 633 -12.15 25.16 -15.30
C HIS A 633 -13.49 24.92 -16.01
N THR A 634 -13.80 23.68 -16.39
CA THR A 634 -15.08 23.31 -17.00
C THR A 634 -15.90 22.45 -16.02
N PRO A 635 -17.02 22.94 -15.48
CA PRO A 635 -17.84 22.21 -14.50
C PRO A 635 -18.58 20.99 -15.08
#